data_AF-A0A6F9BG96-F1
#
_entry.id   AF-A0A6F9BG96-F1
#
_cell.length_a   1.000
_cell.length_b   1.000
_cell.length_c   1.000
_cell.angle_alpha   90.00
_cell.angle_beta   90.00
_cell.angle_gamma   90.00
#
_symmetry.space_group_name_H-M   'P 1'
#
loop_
_entity.id
_entity.type
_entity.pdbx_description
1 polymer ?
#
loop_
_entity_poly.entity_id
_entity_poly.type
_entity_poly.pdbx_seq_one_letter_code
_entity_poly.pdbx_strand_id
1 'polypeptide(L)'
;GSTVDSNMRDVEEVAADEDDDLMVVAVYEAEKSLQIDGNFGQHSEHTTNVESTCLTQISSSGSTYYKDFPGLDSSSAKVWIYPTNYPIRDYQLKISEAALFQNTLVCLPTGLGKTFIAAVVMYNFYRWYPSGKIVFMAPTKPLVAQQIEACYKVMGIPQTHMAELTGSTQAQQRQKLWRSRRIFFLTPQVLVNDLSRDTCPALQVRCVVIDEAHKALGNHAYCQVVRQLGSQTQQFRILALSATPGGDTKSVQQVISNLLISHIELRSEESPDIQAHSHQRSLEKVVVPLGESLAGHQALYLQVGTIDPLISDLVAQIVFLEM
;
A
#
# COMPACT_ATOMS: atom_id res chain seq x y z
N GLY A 1 -54.00 15.18 14.90
CA GLY A 1 -53.37 13.95 15.40
C GLY A 1 -52.53 13.43 14.26
N SER A 2 -51.21 13.54 14.35
CA SER A 2 -50.28 12.64 15.08
C SER A 2 -49.82 11.51 14.15
N THR A 3 -48.65 11.71 13.52
CA THR A 3 -47.37 11.02 13.82
C THR A 3 -47.37 9.55 13.37
N VAL A 4 -46.77 9.25 12.21
CA VAL A 4 -45.80 8.17 11.92
C VAL A 4 -45.31 8.42 10.48
N ASP A 5 -44.01 8.67 10.28
CA ASP A 5 -43.22 8.41 9.05
C ASP A 5 -42.08 9.43 8.92
N SER A 6 -41.13 9.36 9.84
CA SER A 6 -39.88 10.11 9.78
C SER A 6 -38.62 9.23 9.90
N ASN A 7 -38.74 7.89 9.95
CA ASN A 7 -37.64 7.03 10.42
C ASN A 7 -36.91 6.20 9.33
N MET A 8 -37.10 6.47 8.04
CA MET A 8 -36.52 5.62 6.98
C MET A 8 -35.62 6.36 5.99
N ARG A 9 -35.41 7.68 6.18
CA ARG A 9 -34.50 8.49 5.35
C ARG A 9 -33.13 8.71 5.98
N ASP A 10 -32.97 8.37 7.26
CA ASP A 10 -31.72 8.58 8.01
C ASP A 10 -30.81 7.35 8.04
N VAL A 11 -31.15 6.24 7.35
CA VAL A 11 -30.38 4.98 7.47
C VAL A 11 -29.32 4.82 6.37
N GLU A 12 -29.48 5.44 5.21
CA GLU A 12 -28.48 5.35 4.11
C GLU A 12 -27.44 6.47 4.12
N GLU A 13 -27.72 7.61 4.74
CA GLU A 13 -26.77 8.74 4.83
C GLU A 13 -25.78 8.56 6.00
N VAL A 14 -26.16 7.79 7.03
CA VAL A 14 -25.32 7.48 8.20
C VAL A 14 -24.31 6.36 7.91
N ALA A 15 -24.59 5.47 6.97
CA ALA A 15 -23.74 4.31 6.69
C ALA A 15 -22.38 4.64 6.03
N ALA A 16 -22.29 5.74 5.27
CA ALA A 16 -21.03 6.16 4.65
C ALA A 16 -20.09 6.85 5.64
N ASP A 17 -20.65 7.65 6.55
CA ASP A 17 -19.88 8.35 7.59
C ASP A 17 -19.42 7.39 8.70
N GLU A 18 -20.23 6.38 9.04
CA GLU A 18 -19.86 5.34 10.02
C GLU A 18 -18.65 4.49 9.58
N ASP A 19 -18.55 4.18 8.28
CA ASP A 19 -17.43 3.39 7.74
C ASP A 19 -16.10 4.16 7.76
N ASP A 20 -16.12 5.47 7.48
CA ASP A 20 -14.92 6.33 7.55
C ASP A 20 -14.45 6.50 9.01
N ASP A 21 -15.38 6.73 9.95
CA ASP A 21 -15.07 6.79 11.38
C ASP A 21 -14.49 5.47 11.92
N LEU A 22 -15.05 4.34 11.50
CA LEU A 22 -14.56 3.01 11.88
C LEU A 22 -13.13 2.76 11.36
N MET A 23 -12.84 3.21 10.13
CA MET A 23 -11.49 3.10 9.55
C MET A 23 -10.46 3.96 10.30
N VAL A 24 -10.82 5.19 10.68
CA VAL A 24 -9.94 6.07 11.46
C VAL A 24 -9.64 5.47 12.83
N VAL A 25 -10.67 4.95 13.51
CA VAL A 25 -10.51 4.24 14.80
C VAL A 25 -9.59 3.03 14.65
N ALA A 26 -9.81 2.19 13.64
CA ALA A 26 -8.99 1.01 13.37
C ALA A 26 -7.51 1.35 13.15
N VAL A 27 -7.21 2.42 12.43
CA VAL A 27 -5.83 2.90 12.24
C VAL A 27 -5.24 3.46 13.53
N TYR A 28 -5.99 4.28 14.25
CA TYR A 28 -5.53 4.87 15.51
C TYR A 28 -5.18 3.81 16.55
N GLU A 29 -6.03 2.78 16.69
CA GLU A 29 -5.74 1.63 17.55
C GLU A 29 -4.47 0.90 17.11
N ALA A 30 -4.23 0.79 15.81
CA ALA A 30 -3.06 0.13 15.28
C ALA A 30 -1.76 0.93 15.43
N GLU A 31 -1.81 2.25 15.25
CA GLU A 31 -0.68 3.14 15.59
C GLU A 31 -0.32 3.03 17.06
N LYS A 32 -1.32 2.97 17.95
CA LYS A 32 -1.09 2.79 19.38
C LYS A 32 -0.40 1.46 19.68
N SER A 33 -0.77 0.38 18.99
CA SER A 33 -0.08 -0.91 19.10
C SER A 33 1.40 -0.81 18.68
N LEU A 34 1.69 -0.13 17.56
CA LEU A 34 3.06 0.08 17.09
C LEU A 34 3.93 0.85 18.09
N GLN A 35 3.37 1.85 18.78
CA GLN A 35 4.08 2.61 19.81
C GLN A 35 4.37 1.79 21.07
N ILE A 36 3.46 0.90 21.47
CA ILE A 36 3.63 0.05 22.66
C ILE A 36 4.75 -0.97 22.43
N ASP A 37 4.80 -1.61 21.25
CA ASP A 37 5.85 -2.57 20.92
C ASP A 37 7.24 -1.90 20.83
N GLY A 38 7.30 -0.62 20.45
CA GLY A 38 8.53 0.17 20.48
C GLY A 38 9.03 0.53 21.89
N ASN A 39 8.12 0.63 22.87
CA ASN A 39 8.44 1.11 24.22
C ASN A 39 8.90 0.01 25.20
N PHE A 40 8.67 -1.27 24.88
CA PHE A 40 9.18 -2.40 25.68
C PHE A 40 10.70 -2.65 25.52
N GLY A 41 11.39 -1.85 24.69
CA GLY A 41 12.84 -1.93 24.45
C GLY A 41 13.71 -0.92 25.22
N GLN A 42 13.14 -0.03 26.05
CA GLN A 42 13.93 0.99 26.75
C GLN A 42 13.58 1.11 28.24
N HIS A 43 14.29 0.33 29.06
CA HIS A 43 14.59 0.70 30.44
C HIS A 43 16.06 0.42 30.75
N SER A 44 16.91 1.40 30.45
CA SER A 44 18.06 1.77 31.28
C SER A 44 18.57 3.12 30.76
N GLU A 45 18.17 4.20 31.44
CA GLU A 45 18.83 5.48 31.30
C GLU A 45 20.23 5.38 31.90
N HIS A 46 21.24 5.43 31.04
CA HIS A 46 22.54 5.97 31.44
C HIS A 46 23.07 6.88 30.34
N THR A 47 23.04 8.18 30.64
CA THR A 47 23.70 9.27 29.92
C THR A 47 25.17 8.95 29.60
N THR A 48 25.49 8.73 28.32
CA THR A 48 26.81 9.04 27.76
C THR A 48 26.68 9.37 26.27
N ASN A 49 27.35 10.45 25.86
CA ASN A 49 27.54 10.83 24.46
C ASN A 49 28.06 9.64 23.65
N VAL A 50 27.41 9.30 22.53
CA VAL A 50 27.94 8.37 21.55
C VAL A 50 28.05 9.08 20.20
N GLU A 51 29.11 9.86 20.06
CA GLU A 51 29.85 9.82 18.80
C GLU A 51 30.51 8.44 18.68
N SER A 52 30.60 7.92 17.46
CA SER A 52 31.30 6.69 17.05
C SER A 52 30.55 5.37 17.23
N THR A 53 29.89 4.95 16.15
CA THR A 53 29.79 3.54 15.77
C THR A 53 30.52 3.32 14.42
N CYS A 54 31.72 2.76 14.54
CA CYS A 54 32.42 1.89 13.59
C CYS A 54 32.71 2.44 12.16
N LEU A 55 33.60 3.43 12.05
CA LEU A 55 34.40 3.62 10.84
C LEU A 55 35.51 2.56 10.82
N THR A 56 35.39 1.52 9.99
CA THR A 56 36.56 0.77 9.51
C THR A 56 36.78 1.08 8.04
N GLN A 57 37.62 2.07 7.79
CA GLN A 57 38.14 2.37 6.46
C GLN A 57 39.08 1.24 6.03
N ILE A 58 38.77 0.60 4.89
CA ILE A 58 39.77 -0.14 4.13
C ILE A 58 39.83 0.55 2.76
N SER A 59 40.91 1.30 2.55
CA SER A 59 41.19 1.96 1.28
C SER A 59 41.97 1.03 0.36
N SER A 60 41.40 0.72 -0.81
CA SER A 60 42.10 0.79 -2.10
C SER A 60 41.12 0.55 -3.27
N SER A 61 40.17 1.48 -3.46
CA SER A 61 39.44 1.81 -4.72
C SER A 61 38.10 2.48 -4.42
N GLY A 62 38.12 3.79 -4.14
CA GLY A 62 37.03 4.74 -4.41
C GLY A 62 35.60 4.55 -3.87
N SER A 63 35.25 3.45 -3.19
CA SER A 63 33.89 3.21 -2.71
C SER A 63 33.88 2.91 -1.21
N THR A 64 33.48 3.90 -0.40
CA THR A 64 33.16 3.68 1.02
C THR A 64 31.84 2.93 1.12
N TYR A 65 31.92 1.64 1.47
CA TYR A 65 30.78 0.80 1.80
C TYR A 65 30.53 0.86 3.31
N TYR A 66 29.31 1.19 3.73
CA TYR A 66 28.89 0.96 5.11
C TYR A 66 28.73 -0.55 5.33
N LYS A 67 29.44 -1.12 6.31
CA LYS A 67 29.32 -2.55 6.65
C LYS A 67 27.87 -2.94 6.95
N ASP A 68 27.11 -2.01 7.52
CA ASP A 68 25.70 -2.22 7.88
C ASP A 68 24.73 -2.02 6.71
N PHE A 69 25.17 -1.44 5.57
CA PHE A 69 24.33 -1.19 4.39
C PHE A 69 25.07 -1.51 3.08
N PRO A 70 25.17 -2.80 2.71
CA PRO A 70 25.87 -3.24 1.50
C PRO A 70 25.31 -2.59 0.23
N GLY A 71 26.20 -2.02 -0.59
CA GLY A 71 25.83 -1.42 -1.87
C GLY A 71 25.15 -0.04 -1.78
N LEU A 72 25.08 0.55 -0.57
CA LEU A 72 24.71 1.95 -0.39
C LEU A 72 25.86 2.86 -0.87
N ASP A 73 25.57 3.80 -1.76
CA ASP A 73 26.49 4.86 -2.14
C ASP A 73 26.42 6.00 -1.12
N SER A 74 27.47 6.10 -0.30
CA SER A 74 27.62 7.11 0.75
C SER A 74 27.47 8.55 0.24
N SER A 75 27.84 8.82 -1.02
CA SER A 75 27.79 10.19 -1.55
C SER A 75 26.37 10.62 -1.89
N SER A 76 25.60 9.77 -2.57
CA SER A 76 24.19 10.02 -2.85
C SER A 76 23.31 9.91 -1.60
N ALA A 77 23.64 9.05 -0.63
CA ALA A 77 22.84 8.86 0.58
C ALA A 77 22.77 10.08 1.51
N LYS A 78 23.68 11.06 1.38
CA LYS A 78 23.69 12.29 2.19
C LYS A 78 22.51 13.22 1.92
N VAL A 79 21.91 13.10 0.74
CA VAL A 79 20.79 13.95 0.32
C VAL A 79 19.73 13.11 -0.38
N TRP A 80 18.47 13.41 -0.08
CA TRP A 80 17.34 12.92 -0.85
C TRP A 80 16.88 14.01 -1.82
N ILE A 81 16.26 13.59 -2.92
CA ILE A 81 15.79 14.45 -4.00
C ILE A 81 14.28 14.42 -4.02
N TYR A 82 13.68 15.60 -3.98
CA TYR A 82 12.26 15.85 -4.16
C TYR A 82 12.06 16.73 -5.41
N PRO A 83 11.07 16.43 -6.28
CA PRO A 83 10.90 17.16 -7.53
C PRO A 83 10.36 18.57 -7.28
N THR A 84 10.96 19.56 -7.95
CA THR A 84 10.57 20.99 -7.83
C THR A 84 9.81 21.51 -9.04
N ASN A 85 9.59 20.67 -10.05
CA ASN A 85 8.81 20.97 -11.25
C ASN A 85 7.29 20.83 -11.05
N TYR A 86 6.85 20.53 -9.84
CA TYR A 86 5.44 20.48 -9.43
C TYR A 86 5.21 21.40 -8.23
N PRO A 87 4.00 21.95 -8.04
CA PRO A 87 3.65 22.63 -6.81
C PRO A 87 3.87 21.72 -5.60
N ILE A 88 4.63 22.22 -4.62
CA ILE A 88 4.93 21.46 -3.40
C ILE A 88 3.65 21.40 -2.57
N ARG A 89 3.26 20.18 -2.20
CA ARG A 89 2.21 19.91 -1.23
C ARG A 89 2.87 19.36 0.03
N ASP A 90 2.76 20.08 1.15
CA ASP A 90 3.53 19.77 2.37
C ASP A 90 3.27 18.35 2.90
N TYR A 91 2.04 17.84 2.77
CA TYR A 91 1.72 16.47 3.16
C TYR A 91 2.51 15.45 2.33
N GLN A 92 2.66 15.66 1.01
CA GLN A 92 3.43 14.75 0.15
C GLN A 92 4.92 14.78 0.48
N LEU A 93 5.46 15.95 0.83
CA LEU A 93 6.84 16.12 1.25
C LEU A 93 7.11 15.34 2.55
N LYS A 94 6.31 15.58 3.60
CA LYS A 94 6.44 14.93 4.91
C LYS A 94 6.27 13.41 4.81
N ILE A 95 5.24 12.94 4.08
CA ILE A 95 5.00 11.51 3.89
C ILE A 95 6.17 10.86 3.12
N SER A 96 6.70 11.53 2.10
CA SER A 96 7.86 11.01 1.35
C SER A 96 9.09 10.92 2.25
N GLU A 97 9.34 11.93 3.09
CA GLU A 97 10.44 11.93 4.05
C GLU A 97 10.32 10.76 5.04
N ALA A 98 9.17 10.60 5.70
CA ALA A 98 8.92 9.48 6.61
C ALA A 98 9.14 8.11 5.93
N ALA A 99 8.63 7.95 4.70
CA ALA A 99 8.75 6.73 3.92
C ALA A 99 10.18 6.39 3.47
N LEU A 100 11.11 7.33 3.46
CA LEU A 100 12.52 7.02 3.20
C LEU A 100 13.16 6.28 4.38
N PHE A 101 12.76 6.63 5.60
CA PHE A 101 13.37 6.13 6.84
C PHE A 101 12.61 4.98 7.49
N GLN A 102 11.30 4.85 7.24
CA GLN A 102 10.43 3.88 7.91
C GLN A 102 9.60 3.09 6.91
N ASN A 103 9.30 1.83 7.24
CA ASN A 103 8.32 1.07 6.46
C ASN A 103 6.95 1.68 6.69
N THR A 104 6.42 2.32 5.66
CA THR A 104 5.30 3.26 5.81
C THR A 104 4.08 2.79 5.05
N LEU A 105 2.94 2.75 5.74
CA LEU A 105 1.62 2.61 5.13
C LEU A 105 1.03 4.01 4.91
N VAL A 106 0.83 4.36 3.64
CA VAL A 106 0.25 5.63 3.22
C VAL A 106 -1.19 5.40 2.79
N CYS A 107 -2.11 5.94 3.57
CA CYS A 107 -3.54 5.90 3.32
C CYS A 107 -4.03 7.29 2.92
N LEU A 108 -4.18 7.49 1.61
CA LEU A 108 -4.65 8.75 1.03
C LEU A 108 -5.77 8.46 0.02
N PRO A 109 -6.83 9.26 -0.05
CA PRO A 109 -7.82 9.21 -1.13
C PRO A 109 -7.20 9.22 -2.54
N THR A 110 -7.96 8.70 -3.50
CA THR A 110 -7.51 8.68 -4.91
C THR A 110 -7.38 10.09 -5.45
N GLY A 111 -6.33 10.34 -6.25
CA GLY A 111 -6.05 11.68 -6.80
C GLY A 111 -5.15 12.57 -5.91
N LEU A 112 -4.85 12.16 -4.67
CA LEU A 112 -4.00 12.94 -3.75
C LEU A 112 -2.49 12.62 -3.87
N GLY A 113 -2.09 11.83 -4.87
CA GLY A 113 -0.68 11.68 -5.24
C GLY A 113 0.08 10.55 -4.55
N LYS A 114 -0.58 9.43 -4.22
CA LYS A 114 0.11 8.18 -3.80
C LYS A 114 1.24 7.78 -4.75
N THR A 115 0.98 7.80 -6.06
CA THR A 115 1.99 7.53 -7.10
C THR A 115 3.14 8.54 -7.10
N PHE A 116 2.86 9.81 -6.79
CA PHE A 116 3.91 10.83 -6.70
C PHE A 116 4.88 10.49 -5.55
N ILE A 117 4.35 10.19 -4.36
CA ILE A 117 5.13 9.76 -3.19
C ILE A 117 5.96 8.52 -3.54
N ALA A 118 5.36 7.53 -4.21
CA ALA A 118 6.07 6.34 -4.66
C ALA A 118 7.23 6.65 -5.59
N ALA A 119 7.02 7.53 -6.58
CA ALA A 119 8.07 7.92 -7.50
C ALA A 119 9.25 8.58 -6.77
N VAL A 120 8.99 9.47 -5.80
CA VAL A 120 10.01 10.11 -4.97
C VAL A 120 10.82 9.08 -4.18
N VAL A 121 10.15 8.17 -3.47
CA VAL A 121 10.81 7.13 -2.66
C VAL A 121 11.64 6.20 -3.54
N MET A 122 11.05 5.69 -4.62
CA MET A 122 11.74 4.80 -5.57
C MET A 122 12.97 5.46 -6.19
N TYR A 123 12.87 6.74 -6.59
CA TYR A 123 13.98 7.47 -7.19
C TYR A 123 15.16 7.58 -6.23
N ASN A 124 14.91 7.88 -4.97
CA ASN A 124 15.96 8.01 -3.97
C ASN A 124 16.66 6.67 -3.71
N PHE A 125 15.92 5.58 -3.51
CA PHE A 125 16.54 4.26 -3.37
C PHE A 125 17.27 3.80 -4.64
N TYR A 126 16.74 4.14 -5.82
CA TYR A 126 17.44 3.92 -7.09
C TYR A 126 18.78 4.68 -7.14
N ARG A 127 18.86 5.89 -6.60
CA ARG A 127 20.10 6.66 -6.57
C ARG A 127 21.08 6.15 -5.52
N TRP A 128 20.57 5.89 -4.32
CA TRP A 128 21.32 5.44 -3.15
C TRP A 128 21.91 4.05 -3.29
N TYR A 129 21.28 3.17 -4.07
CA TYR A 129 21.77 1.81 -4.30
C TYR A 129 22.01 1.56 -5.78
N PRO A 130 23.15 1.99 -6.37
CA PRO A 130 23.46 1.85 -7.80
C PRO A 130 23.37 0.43 -8.37
N SER A 131 23.54 -0.59 -7.53
CA SER A 131 23.39 -2.02 -7.89
C SER A 131 22.08 -2.63 -7.39
N GLY A 132 21.29 -1.88 -6.62
CA GLY A 132 20.04 -2.33 -6.03
C GLY A 132 18.90 -2.43 -7.03
N LYS A 133 17.89 -3.21 -6.64
CA LYS A 133 16.64 -3.44 -7.36
C LYS A 133 15.49 -2.77 -6.61
N ILE A 134 14.66 -2.06 -7.36
CA ILE A 134 13.46 -1.38 -6.87
C ILE A 134 12.25 -2.05 -7.50
N VAL A 135 11.26 -2.38 -6.70
CA VAL A 135 10.07 -3.09 -7.15
C VAL A 135 8.84 -2.24 -6.87
N PHE A 136 7.97 -2.11 -7.86
CA PHE A 136 6.61 -1.62 -7.70
C PHE A 136 5.65 -2.76 -8.03
N MET A 137 4.82 -3.15 -7.07
CA MET A 137 3.79 -4.16 -7.26
C MET A 137 2.42 -3.52 -7.36
N ALA A 138 1.66 -3.88 -8.39
CA ALA A 138 0.26 -3.49 -8.55
C ALA A 138 -0.62 -4.72 -8.83
N PRO A 139 -1.91 -4.71 -8.51
CA PRO A 139 -2.75 -5.90 -8.59
C PRO A 139 -3.07 -6.33 -10.03
N THR A 140 -3.05 -5.40 -10.99
CA THR A 140 -3.43 -5.68 -12.39
C THR A 140 -2.39 -5.17 -13.39
N LYS A 141 -2.32 -5.80 -14.57
CA LYS A 141 -1.40 -5.40 -15.64
C LYS A 141 -1.61 -3.95 -16.13
N PRO A 142 -2.85 -3.46 -16.32
CA PRO A 142 -3.07 -2.07 -16.72
C PRO A 142 -2.52 -1.07 -15.69
N LEU A 143 -2.68 -1.35 -14.40
CA LEU A 143 -2.12 -0.51 -13.34
C LEU A 143 -0.60 -0.50 -13.42
N VAL A 144 0.05 -1.66 -13.57
CA VAL A 144 1.51 -1.76 -13.76
C VAL A 144 2.01 -0.83 -14.87
N ALA A 145 1.38 -0.87 -16.06
CA ALA A 145 1.79 -0.04 -17.19
C ALA A 145 1.60 1.47 -16.93
N GLN A 146 0.51 1.86 -16.25
CA GLN A 146 0.25 3.25 -15.89
C GLN A 146 1.31 3.81 -14.93
N GLN A 147 1.78 3.01 -13.98
CA GLN A 147 2.76 3.46 -12.98
C GLN A 147 4.15 3.70 -13.58
N ILE A 148 4.54 2.97 -14.64
CA ILE A 148 5.81 3.20 -15.36
C ILE A 148 5.87 4.63 -15.90
N GLU A 149 4.82 5.02 -16.64
CA GLU A 149 4.69 6.34 -17.25
C GLU A 149 4.63 7.44 -16.17
N ALA A 150 3.89 7.20 -15.09
CA ALA A 150 3.76 8.16 -14.00
C ALA A 150 5.09 8.39 -13.27
N CYS A 151 5.83 7.34 -12.91
CA CYS A 151 7.14 7.48 -12.27
C CYS A 151 8.17 8.18 -13.17
N TYR A 152 8.13 7.92 -14.48
CA TYR A 152 8.96 8.64 -15.45
C TYR A 152 8.64 10.13 -15.47
N LYS A 153 7.35 10.51 -15.52
CA LYS A 153 6.92 11.91 -15.54
C LYS A 153 7.30 12.68 -14.27
N VAL A 154 7.17 12.05 -13.10
CA VAL A 154 7.42 12.72 -11.81
C VAL A 154 8.91 12.94 -11.56
N MET A 155 9.75 11.90 -11.74
CA MET A 155 11.15 11.94 -11.31
C MET A 155 12.18 11.80 -12.45
N GLY A 156 11.76 11.60 -13.69
CA GLY A 156 12.66 11.46 -14.84
C GLY A 156 13.56 10.22 -14.78
N ILE A 157 13.13 9.14 -14.10
CA ILE A 157 13.93 7.91 -14.04
C ILE A 157 14.05 7.32 -15.45
N PRO A 158 15.26 7.01 -15.96
CA PRO A 158 15.41 6.46 -17.31
C PRO A 158 14.59 5.19 -17.54
N GLN A 159 13.69 5.21 -18.53
CA GLN A 159 12.89 4.04 -18.91
C GLN A 159 13.76 2.84 -19.34
N THR A 160 14.98 3.10 -19.82
CA THR A 160 15.99 2.07 -20.12
C THR A 160 16.43 1.27 -18.89
N HIS A 161 16.20 1.77 -17.68
CA HIS A 161 16.45 1.05 -16.43
C HIS A 161 15.20 0.38 -15.85
N MET A 162 14.03 0.66 -16.43
CA MET A 162 12.76 0.07 -16.02
C MET A 162 12.46 -1.22 -16.80
N ALA A 163 11.69 -2.10 -16.19
CA ALA A 163 11.12 -3.29 -16.80
C ALA A 163 9.68 -3.48 -16.35
N GLU A 164 8.81 -3.84 -17.30
CA GLU A 164 7.51 -4.42 -17.01
C GLU A 164 7.64 -5.94 -17.01
N LEU A 165 7.26 -6.60 -15.91
CA LEU A 165 7.17 -8.06 -15.86
C LEU A 165 5.72 -8.48 -15.68
N THR A 166 5.20 -9.17 -16.70
CA THR A 166 3.86 -9.76 -16.67
C THR A 166 3.98 -11.28 -16.71
N GLY A 167 2.89 -11.99 -16.37
CA GLY A 167 2.83 -13.45 -16.49
C GLY A 167 3.06 -13.99 -17.91
N SER A 168 2.95 -13.15 -18.94
CA SER A 168 3.24 -13.49 -20.35
C SER A 168 4.73 -13.40 -20.70
N THR A 169 5.55 -12.71 -19.91
CA THR A 169 7.00 -12.61 -20.16
C THR A 169 7.67 -13.94 -19.85
N GLN A 170 8.30 -14.58 -20.84
CA GLN A 170 8.97 -15.87 -20.68
C GLN A 170 10.06 -15.83 -19.59
N ALA A 171 10.24 -16.93 -18.85
CA ALA A 171 11.16 -16.99 -17.71
C ALA A 171 12.61 -16.60 -18.08
N GLN A 172 13.14 -17.06 -19.22
CA GLN A 172 14.47 -16.67 -19.69
C GLN A 172 14.58 -15.17 -19.94
N GLN A 173 13.53 -14.55 -20.49
CA GLN A 173 13.50 -13.11 -20.70
C GLN A 173 13.43 -12.35 -19.37
N ARG A 174 12.68 -12.85 -18.39
CA ARG A 174 12.66 -12.25 -17.03
C ARG A 174 14.04 -12.29 -16.40
N GLN A 175 14.78 -13.38 -16.51
CA GLN A 175 16.15 -13.47 -16.00
C GLN A 175 17.09 -12.43 -16.65
N LYS A 176 16.98 -12.21 -17.97
CA LYS A 176 17.73 -11.15 -18.66
C LYS A 176 17.35 -9.74 -18.16
N LEU A 177 16.06 -9.50 -17.93
CA LEU A 177 15.57 -8.22 -17.40
C LEU A 177 16.06 -8.00 -15.96
N TRP A 178 15.99 -8.99 -15.07
CA TRP A 178 16.53 -8.90 -13.71
C TRP A 178 18.02 -8.53 -13.68
N ARG A 179 18.81 -9.04 -14.63
CA ARG A 179 20.24 -8.72 -14.76
C ARG A 179 20.51 -7.31 -15.29
N SER A 180 19.75 -6.87 -16.30
CA SER A 180 20.02 -5.63 -17.04
C SER A 180 19.25 -4.40 -16.54
N ARG A 181 18.16 -4.60 -15.79
CA ARG A 181 17.26 -3.53 -15.32
C ARG A 181 17.35 -3.37 -13.81
N ARG A 182 16.87 -2.24 -13.32
CA ARG A 182 16.99 -1.84 -11.91
C ARG A 182 15.65 -1.55 -11.25
N ILE A 183 14.66 -1.11 -12.02
CA ILE A 183 13.31 -0.85 -11.51
C ILE A 183 12.32 -1.77 -12.21
N PHE A 184 11.49 -2.45 -11.44
CA PHE A 184 10.59 -3.48 -11.92
C PHE A 184 9.16 -3.13 -11.53
N PHE A 185 8.27 -3.09 -12.53
CA PHE A 185 6.85 -2.94 -12.34
C PHE A 185 6.20 -4.28 -12.70
N LEU A 186 5.48 -4.88 -11.75
CA LEU A 186 4.99 -6.25 -11.91
C LEU A 186 3.77 -6.54 -11.04
N THR A 187 3.10 -7.65 -11.31
CA THR A 187 2.08 -8.18 -10.39
C THR A 187 2.73 -9.02 -9.30
N PRO A 188 2.17 -9.06 -8.07
CA PRO A 188 2.82 -9.78 -6.97
C PRO A 188 3.03 -11.27 -7.27
N GLN A 189 2.13 -11.90 -8.03
CA GLN A 189 2.28 -13.29 -8.46
C GLN A 189 3.56 -13.54 -9.27
N VAL A 190 3.96 -12.59 -10.12
CA VAL A 190 5.21 -12.71 -10.90
C VAL A 190 6.41 -12.68 -9.98
N LEU A 191 6.43 -11.80 -8.97
CA LEU A 191 7.55 -11.72 -8.04
C LEU A 191 7.62 -12.91 -7.10
N VAL A 192 6.49 -13.43 -6.60
CA VAL A 192 6.47 -14.70 -5.85
C VAL A 192 7.17 -15.80 -6.65
N ASN A 193 6.77 -15.96 -7.92
CA ASN A 193 7.35 -16.99 -8.78
C ASN A 193 8.84 -16.77 -9.06
N ASP A 194 9.26 -15.52 -9.27
CA ASP A 194 10.66 -15.20 -9.58
C ASP A 194 11.56 -15.29 -8.35
N LEU A 195 11.06 -15.00 -7.14
CA LEU A 195 11.78 -15.24 -5.89
C LEU A 195 11.91 -16.74 -5.62
N SER A 196 10.83 -17.50 -5.77
CA SER A 196 10.83 -18.96 -5.54
C SER A 196 11.71 -19.74 -6.53
N ARG A 197 12.05 -19.15 -7.67
CA ARG A 197 12.93 -19.72 -8.72
C ARG A 197 14.33 -19.10 -8.73
N ASP A 198 14.67 -18.28 -7.73
CA ASP A 198 15.94 -17.54 -7.66
C ASP A 198 16.26 -16.72 -8.93
N THR A 199 15.23 -16.32 -9.66
CA THR A 199 15.35 -15.49 -10.86
C THR A 199 15.45 -14.02 -10.48
N CYS A 200 14.71 -13.61 -9.43
CA CYS A 200 14.86 -12.32 -8.78
C CYS A 200 15.99 -12.40 -7.73
N PRO A 201 17.03 -11.53 -7.81
CA PRO A 201 18.09 -11.50 -6.81
C PRO A 201 17.60 -10.81 -5.53
N ALA A 202 16.94 -11.55 -4.63
CA ALA A 202 16.29 -11.01 -3.43
C ALA A 202 17.20 -10.12 -2.56
N LEU A 203 18.46 -10.52 -2.36
CA LEU A 203 19.46 -9.75 -1.60
C LEU A 203 19.76 -8.36 -2.17
N GLN A 204 19.46 -8.13 -3.46
CA GLN A 204 19.64 -6.84 -4.12
C GLN A 204 18.39 -5.98 -4.08
N VAL A 205 17.24 -6.49 -3.63
CA VAL A 205 16.00 -5.71 -3.50
C VAL A 205 16.15 -4.73 -2.34
N ARG A 206 16.00 -3.43 -2.62
CA ARG A 206 16.22 -2.35 -1.62
C ARG A 206 14.97 -1.55 -1.30
N CYS A 207 13.99 -1.52 -2.20
CA CYS A 207 12.72 -0.86 -1.99
C CYS A 207 11.61 -1.62 -2.72
N VAL A 208 10.49 -1.81 -2.03
CA VAL A 208 9.29 -2.47 -2.53
C VAL A 208 8.11 -1.53 -2.27
N VAL A 209 7.48 -1.06 -3.34
CA VAL A 209 6.23 -0.34 -3.31
C VAL A 209 5.08 -1.33 -3.54
N ILE A 210 4.05 -1.25 -2.71
CA ILE A 210 2.88 -2.12 -2.75
C ILE A 210 1.64 -1.26 -2.96
N ASP A 211 1.05 -1.33 -4.14
CA ASP A 211 -0.20 -0.64 -4.46
C ASP A 211 -1.42 -1.49 -4.07
N GLU A 212 -2.50 -0.83 -3.64
CA GLU A 212 -3.68 -1.49 -3.03
C GLU A 212 -3.31 -2.39 -1.84
N ALA A 213 -2.54 -1.83 -0.90
CA ALA A 213 -1.98 -2.56 0.24
C ALA A 213 -3.04 -3.19 1.16
N HIS A 214 -4.28 -2.70 1.16
CA HIS A 214 -5.40 -3.33 1.87
C HIS A 214 -5.65 -4.80 1.44
N LYS A 215 -5.12 -5.23 0.29
CA LYS A 215 -5.20 -6.62 -0.19
C LYS A 215 -4.18 -7.55 0.48
N ALA A 216 -3.24 -7.03 1.28
CA ALA A 216 -2.22 -7.81 1.96
C ALA A 216 -2.75 -8.56 3.20
N LEU A 217 -3.77 -9.39 2.99
CA LEU A 217 -4.45 -10.18 4.00
C LEU A 217 -4.20 -11.68 3.77
N GLY A 218 -4.27 -12.46 4.85
CA GLY A 218 -4.12 -13.92 4.81
C GLY A 218 -2.88 -14.37 4.02
N ASN A 219 -3.08 -15.23 3.01
CA ASN A 219 -2.00 -15.75 2.16
C ASN A 219 -1.88 -15.03 0.80
N HIS A 220 -2.31 -13.77 0.71
CA HIS A 220 -2.18 -12.99 -0.53
C HIS A 220 -0.72 -12.93 -1.01
N ALA A 221 -0.52 -12.79 -2.33
CA ALA A 221 0.81 -12.80 -2.93
C ALA A 221 1.72 -11.66 -2.41
N TYR A 222 1.16 -10.53 -1.99
CA TYR A 222 1.92 -9.48 -1.27
C TYR A 222 2.58 -10.02 0.00
N CYS A 223 1.83 -10.71 0.85
CA CYS A 223 2.33 -11.30 2.08
C CYS A 223 3.38 -12.39 1.81
N GLN A 224 3.22 -13.13 0.70
CA GLN A 224 4.22 -14.13 0.29
C GLN A 224 5.53 -13.48 -0.15
N VAL A 225 5.48 -12.40 -0.94
CA VAL A 225 6.67 -11.64 -1.35
C VAL A 225 7.44 -11.11 -0.13
N VAL A 226 6.74 -10.43 0.79
CA VAL A 226 7.40 -9.84 1.97
C VAL A 226 8.05 -10.90 2.85
N ARG A 227 7.36 -12.03 3.08
CA ARG A 227 7.94 -13.17 3.83
C ARG A 227 9.16 -13.78 3.13
N GLN A 228 9.10 -13.97 1.81
CA GLN A 228 10.23 -14.53 1.05
C GLN A 228 11.43 -13.57 0.98
N LEU A 229 11.19 -12.26 0.90
CA LEU A 229 12.28 -11.27 1.00
C LEU A 229 12.87 -11.23 2.40
N GLY A 230 12.01 -11.18 3.43
CA GLY A 230 12.42 -11.15 4.84
C GLY A 230 13.22 -12.38 5.26
N SER A 231 12.96 -13.56 4.68
CA SER A 231 13.77 -14.75 4.98
C SER A 231 15.19 -14.69 4.40
N GLN A 232 15.45 -13.80 3.44
CA GLN A 232 16.78 -13.64 2.81
C GLN A 232 17.50 -12.36 3.26
N THR A 233 16.78 -11.27 3.48
CA THR A 233 17.35 -9.97 3.87
C THR A 233 16.33 -9.15 4.65
N GLN A 234 16.81 -8.41 5.65
CA GLN A 234 16.02 -7.41 6.38
C GLN A 234 16.30 -5.99 5.89
N GLN A 235 17.17 -5.83 4.88
CA GLN A 235 17.67 -4.53 4.42
C GLN A 235 16.92 -4.05 3.17
N PHE A 236 15.61 -3.90 3.31
CA PHE A 236 14.74 -3.35 2.27
C PHE A 236 13.66 -2.46 2.87
N ARG A 237 13.22 -1.46 2.10
CA ARG A 237 12.16 -0.53 2.48
C ARG A 237 10.84 -0.96 1.90
N ILE A 238 9.77 -0.91 2.69
CA ILE A 238 8.40 -1.06 2.22
C ILE A 238 7.71 0.30 2.21
N LEU A 239 7.09 0.62 1.08
CA LEU A 239 6.09 1.68 0.97
C LEU A 239 4.77 1.04 0.54
N ALA A 240 3.82 0.96 1.46
CA ALA A 240 2.49 0.44 1.20
C ALA A 240 1.54 1.60 0.89
N LEU A 241 0.83 1.53 -0.22
CA LEU A 241 -0.10 2.57 -0.68
C LEU A 241 -1.51 1.99 -0.68
N SER A 242 -2.46 2.74 -0.12
CA SER A 242 -3.87 2.37 -0.20
C SER A 242 -4.77 3.60 -0.19
N ALA A 243 -5.95 3.49 -0.80
CA ALA A 243 -7.01 4.48 -0.59
C ALA A 243 -7.66 4.31 0.80
N THR A 244 -7.76 3.06 1.27
CA THR A 244 -8.32 2.70 2.56
C THR A 244 -7.39 1.73 3.30
N PRO A 245 -7.24 1.83 4.62
CA PRO A 245 -6.32 0.97 5.39
C PRO A 245 -6.81 -0.49 5.52
N GLY A 246 -8.13 -0.71 5.46
CA GLY A 246 -8.81 -1.99 5.67
C GLY A 246 -10.27 -1.76 6.06
N GLY A 247 -11.12 -2.79 6.05
CA GLY A 247 -12.55 -2.67 6.39
C GLY A 247 -12.85 -2.83 7.89
N ASP A 248 -11.87 -3.30 8.67
CA ASP A 248 -11.98 -3.48 10.13
C ASP A 248 -10.60 -3.44 10.81
N THR A 249 -10.55 -3.26 12.14
CA THR A 249 -9.29 -3.23 12.91
C THR A 249 -8.41 -4.46 12.69
N LYS A 250 -8.99 -5.66 12.55
CA LYS A 250 -8.20 -6.89 12.37
C LYS A 250 -7.50 -6.91 11.01
N SER A 251 -8.18 -6.43 9.96
CA SER A 251 -7.64 -6.32 8.61
C SER A 251 -6.49 -5.31 8.56
N VAL A 252 -6.64 -4.15 9.21
CA VAL A 252 -5.58 -3.13 9.30
C VAL A 252 -4.35 -3.70 10.01
N GLN A 253 -4.55 -4.38 11.16
CA GLN A 253 -3.48 -5.04 11.90
C GLN A 253 -2.77 -6.12 11.08
N GLN A 254 -3.52 -6.92 10.32
CA GLN A 254 -2.93 -7.90 9.41
C GLN A 254 -2.07 -7.24 8.33
N VAL A 255 -2.53 -6.13 7.72
CA VAL A 255 -1.73 -5.39 6.73
C VAL A 255 -0.43 -4.89 7.35
N ILE A 256 -0.50 -4.30 8.55
CA ILE A 256 0.67 -3.79 9.27
C ILE A 256 1.68 -4.90 9.53
N SER A 257 1.22 -6.02 10.09
CA SER A 257 2.08 -7.17 10.40
C SER A 257 2.65 -7.82 9.14
N ASN A 258 1.81 -8.11 8.14
CA ASN A 258 2.21 -8.81 6.91
C ASN A 258 3.20 -8.00 6.07
N LEU A 259 3.09 -6.67 6.10
CA LEU A 259 3.92 -5.75 5.32
C LEU A 259 5.01 -5.08 6.18
N LEU A 260 5.26 -5.55 7.41
CA LEU A 260 6.31 -5.04 8.29
C LEU A 260 6.26 -3.52 8.45
N ILE A 261 5.06 -2.95 8.57
CA ILE A 261 4.83 -1.51 8.68
C ILE A 261 5.22 -1.05 10.08
N SER A 262 5.97 0.05 10.16
CA SER A 262 6.37 0.70 11.41
C SER A 262 5.81 2.11 11.54
N HIS A 263 5.28 2.67 10.46
CA HIS A 263 4.74 4.03 10.41
C HIS A 263 3.47 4.08 9.56
N ILE A 264 2.48 4.85 9.99
CA ILE A 264 1.24 5.03 9.24
C ILE A 264 1.08 6.53 8.95
N GLU A 265 0.70 6.84 7.72
CA GLU A 265 0.35 8.18 7.29
C GLU A 265 -1.07 8.13 6.72
N LEU A 266 -2.04 8.48 7.56
CA LEU A 266 -3.44 8.56 7.20
C LEU A 266 -3.82 10.02 6.95
N ARG A 267 -4.53 10.27 5.85
CA ARG A 267 -5.24 11.53 5.64
C ARG A 267 -6.58 11.28 4.95
N SER A 268 -7.60 12.00 5.38
CA SER A 268 -8.94 12.07 4.78
C SER A 268 -9.09 13.33 3.92
N GLU A 269 -10.17 13.44 3.14
CA GLU A 269 -10.48 14.68 2.38
C GLU A 269 -10.68 15.89 3.31
N GLU A 270 -11.01 15.65 4.58
CA GLU A 270 -11.21 16.66 5.61
C GLU A 270 -9.93 17.10 6.30
N SER A 271 -8.81 16.40 6.08
CA SER A 271 -7.54 16.74 6.74
C SER A 271 -7.10 18.17 6.38
N PRO A 272 -6.68 19.00 7.36
CA PRO A 272 -6.41 20.43 7.13
C PRO A 272 -5.37 20.71 6.03
N ASP A 273 -4.38 19.83 5.91
CA ASP A 273 -3.31 19.89 4.90
C ASP A 273 -3.76 19.41 3.50
N ILE A 274 -4.89 18.71 3.40
CA ILE A 274 -5.52 18.31 2.13
C ILE A 274 -6.55 19.33 1.66
N GLN A 275 -7.31 19.95 2.56
CA GLN A 275 -8.37 20.90 2.19
C GLN A 275 -7.83 22.06 1.32
N ALA A 276 -6.59 22.49 1.55
CA ALA A 276 -5.90 23.49 0.72
C ALA A 276 -5.66 23.07 -0.74
N HIS A 277 -5.77 21.77 -1.03
CA HIS A 277 -5.48 21.15 -2.32
C HIS A 277 -6.65 20.35 -2.90
N SER A 278 -7.77 20.25 -2.17
CA SER A 278 -8.99 19.60 -2.66
C SER A 278 -9.79 20.57 -3.52
N HIS A 279 -10.21 20.13 -4.70
CA HIS A 279 -11.18 20.89 -5.49
C HIS A 279 -12.57 20.66 -4.89
N GLN A 280 -13.31 21.73 -4.62
CA GLN A 280 -14.70 21.64 -4.16
C GLN A 280 -15.51 20.82 -5.17
N ARG A 281 -15.85 19.58 -4.81
CA ARG A 281 -16.73 18.72 -5.59
C ARG A 281 -18.15 18.95 -5.09
N SER A 282 -18.99 19.62 -5.88
CA SER A 282 -20.43 19.67 -5.60
C SER A 282 -21.06 18.33 -6.01
N LEU A 283 -21.35 17.49 -5.03
CA LEU A 283 -22.15 16.29 -5.25
C LEU A 283 -23.64 16.68 -5.21
N GLU A 284 -24.29 16.66 -6.37
CA GLU A 284 -25.75 16.77 -6.45
C GLU A 284 -26.33 15.36 -6.53
N LYS A 285 -26.88 14.87 -5.41
CA LYS A 285 -27.58 13.57 -5.37
C LYS A 285 -28.97 13.74 -5.96
N VAL A 286 -29.13 13.36 -7.23
CA VAL A 286 -30.46 13.27 -7.86
C VAL A 286 -31.06 11.91 -7.55
N VAL A 287 -32.03 11.88 -6.63
CA VAL A 287 -32.82 10.66 -6.36
C VAL A 287 -33.85 10.51 -7.48
N VAL A 288 -33.63 9.54 -8.36
CA VAL A 288 -34.57 9.19 -9.43
C VAL A 288 -35.57 8.17 -8.87
N PRO A 289 -36.85 8.52 -8.71
CA PRO A 289 -37.85 7.55 -8.25
C PRO A 289 -38.01 6.42 -9.28
N LEU A 290 -38.21 5.21 -8.79
CA LEU A 290 -38.48 4.06 -9.65
C LEU A 290 -39.81 4.27 -10.40
N GLY A 291 -39.79 4.09 -11.71
CA GLY A 291 -41.02 4.06 -12.51
C GLY A 291 -41.86 2.82 -12.20
N GLU A 292 -43.16 2.87 -12.51
CA GLU A 292 -44.14 1.83 -12.15
C GLU A 292 -43.72 0.41 -12.59
N SER A 293 -43.13 0.28 -13.78
CA SER A 293 -42.62 -1.01 -14.27
C SER A 293 -41.50 -1.56 -13.38
N LEU A 294 -40.50 -0.73 -13.03
CA LEU A 294 -39.37 -1.16 -12.19
C LEU A 294 -39.79 -1.41 -10.74
N ALA A 295 -40.74 -0.62 -10.22
CA ALA A 295 -41.34 -0.86 -8.92
C ALA A 295 -42.10 -2.21 -8.89
N GLY A 296 -42.81 -2.55 -9.97
CA GLY A 296 -43.47 -3.85 -10.12
C GLY A 296 -42.49 -5.02 -10.14
N HIS A 297 -41.37 -4.89 -10.87
CA HIS A 297 -40.32 -5.92 -10.87
C HIS A 297 -39.60 -6.01 -9.53
N GLN A 298 -39.35 -4.89 -8.84
CA GLN A 298 -38.77 -4.88 -7.49
C GLN A 298 -39.69 -5.56 -6.48
N ALA A 299 -41.00 -5.29 -6.54
CA ALA A 299 -41.99 -5.94 -5.68
C ALA A 299 -42.06 -7.46 -5.93
N LEU A 300 -42.03 -7.90 -7.19
CA LEU A 300 -41.93 -9.31 -7.57
C LEU A 300 -40.63 -9.95 -7.06
N TYR A 301 -39.51 -9.26 -7.21
CA TYR A 301 -38.20 -9.74 -6.77
C TYR A 301 -38.13 -9.88 -5.24
N LEU A 302 -38.67 -8.91 -4.50
CA LEU A 302 -38.77 -8.96 -3.04
C LEU A 302 -39.71 -10.06 -2.58
N GLN A 303 -40.82 -10.30 -3.29
CA GLN A 303 -41.71 -11.43 -3.01
C GLN A 303 -41.02 -12.78 -3.22
N VAL A 304 -40.18 -12.92 -4.25
CA VAL A 304 -39.38 -14.15 -4.49
C VAL A 304 -38.26 -14.28 -3.45
N GLY A 305 -37.60 -13.19 -3.05
CA GLY A 305 -36.59 -13.19 -1.99
C GLY A 305 -37.16 -13.52 -0.60
N THR A 306 -38.42 -13.20 -0.32
CA THR A 306 -39.11 -13.66 0.91
C THR A 306 -39.48 -15.14 0.90
N ILE A 307 -39.27 -15.86 -0.20
CA ILE A 307 -39.46 -17.32 -0.27
C ILE A 307 -38.19 -18.07 0.21
N ASP A 308 -37.02 -17.41 0.30
CA ASP A 308 -35.77 -18.06 0.76
C ASP A 308 -35.83 -18.66 2.19
N PRO A 309 -36.46 -18.03 3.19
CA PRO A 309 -36.63 -18.66 4.51
C PRO A 309 -37.48 -19.93 4.42
N LEU A 310 -38.53 -19.91 3.58
CA LEU A 310 -39.45 -21.04 3.40
C LEU A 310 -38.82 -22.18 2.59
N ILE A 311 -37.98 -21.88 1.58
CA ILE A 311 -37.23 -22.91 0.83
C ILE A 311 -36.09 -23.47 1.69
N SER A 312 -35.40 -22.65 2.47
CA SER A 312 -34.37 -23.12 3.40
C SER A 312 -34.94 -24.08 4.45
N ASP A 313 -36.12 -23.78 5.01
CA ASP A 313 -36.80 -24.66 5.96
C ASP A 313 -37.31 -25.96 5.30
N LEU A 314 -37.80 -25.89 4.05
CA LEU A 314 -38.26 -27.07 3.32
C LEU A 314 -37.09 -27.99 2.92
N VAL A 315 -35.95 -27.42 2.50
CA VAL A 315 -34.73 -28.18 2.18
C VAL A 315 -34.12 -28.79 3.46
N ALA A 316 -34.13 -28.09 4.58
CA ALA A 316 -33.69 -28.63 5.87
C ALA A 316 -34.58 -29.78 6.38
N GLN A 317 -35.90 -29.72 6.16
CA GLN A 317 -36.83 -30.81 6.50
C GLN A 317 -36.72 -32.03 5.58
N ILE A 318 -36.42 -31.83 4.29
CA ILE A 318 -36.22 -32.94 3.34
C ILE A 318 -34.93 -33.72 3.65
N VAL A 319 -33.85 -33.04 4.05
CA VAL A 319 -32.59 -33.72 4.46
C VAL A 319 -32.74 -34.52 5.75
N PHE A 320 -33.68 -34.14 6.64
CA PHE A 320 -33.94 -34.87 7.89
C PHE A 320 -34.81 -36.13 7.72
N LEU A 321 -35.45 -36.31 6.56
CA LEU A 321 -36.25 -37.49 6.23
C LEU A 321 -35.47 -38.58 5.46
N GLU A 322 -34.24 -38.29 5.04
CA GLU A 322 -33.34 -39.23 4.36
C GLU A 322 -32.15 -39.72 5.23
N MET A 323 -32.16 -39.41 6.55
CA MET A 323 -31.27 -40.01 7.56
C MET A 323 -32.04 -40.90 8.52
#